data_AF-A0A5J6F7H1-F1
#
_entry.id   AF-A0A5J6F7H1-F1
#
_cell.length_a   1.000
_cell.length_b   1.000
_cell.length_c   1.000
_cell.angle_alpha   90.00
_cell.angle_beta   90.00
_cell.angle_gamma   90.00
#
_symmetry.space_group_name_H-M   'P 1'
#
loop_
_entity.id
_entity.type
_entity.pdbx_description
1 polymer ?
#
loop_
_entity_poly.entity_id
_entity_poly.type
_entity_poly.pdbx_seq_one_letter_code
_entity_poly.pdbx_strand_id
1 'polypeptide(L)'
;MDTAYARRLDLIPPIGVLGRVYAAGLVVNLPILALLLTPQIRSRVGSEATMAVSAVALLGLVVAAVVFAPEVSARVAPAGARWRFGGARAQVRALIRRDRRAYAWCLGEFVVLYIAAQGLGGVIGWMMPPIWSNADFGSDPAAGRWEFHYPNFAVQAVTIYVVICLAGSWYACRLRQLALSGTDDR
;
A
#
# COMPACT_ATOMS: atom_id res chain seq x y z
N MET A 1 -2.82 31.49 -7.77
CA MET A 1 -2.47 30.05 -7.80
C MET A 1 -1.02 29.98 -8.21
N ASP A 2 -0.12 29.66 -7.28
CA ASP A 2 1.32 29.83 -7.45
C ASP A 2 1.87 28.92 -8.56
N THR A 3 2.62 29.48 -9.50
CA THR A 3 3.32 28.74 -10.57
C THR A 3 4.31 27.70 -10.02
N ALA A 4 4.81 27.91 -8.79
CA ALA A 4 5.59 26.93 -8.04
C ALA A 4 4.77 25.71 -7.57
N TYR A 5 3.45 25.85 -7.43
CA TYR A 5 2.53 24.77 -7.06
C TYR A 5 2.21 23.88 -8.27
N ALA A 6 2.02 24.48 -9.45
CA ALA A 6 1.86 23.76 -10.72
C ALA A 6 3.10 22.91 -11.03
N ARG A 7 4.31 23.46 -10.84
CA ARG A 7 5.58 22.73 -11.06
C ARG A 7 5.78 21.52 -10.13
N ARG A 8 5.08 21.46 -8.99
CA ARG A 8 5.11 20.32 -8.03
C ARG A 8 4.16 19.18 -8.42
N LEU A 9 3.15 19.47 -9.25
CA LEU A 9 2.20 18.49 -9.78
C LEU A 9 2.76 17.71 -10.97
N ASP A 10 3.71 18.29 -11.72
CA ASP A 10 4.27 17.69 -12.94
C ASP A 10 5.41 16.68 -12.73
N LEU A 11 5.89 16.50 -11.48
CA LEU A 11 6.93 15.51 -11.21
C LEU A 11 6.34 14.11 -11.08
N ILE A 12 6.12 13.47 -12.23
CA ILE A 12 5.93 12.02 -12.33
C ILE A 12 7.29 11.35 -12.04
N PRO A 13 7.37 10.34 -11.16
CA PRO A 13 8.59 9.58 -10.94
C PRO A 13 9.14 9.00 -12.25
N PRO A 14 10.48 9.00 -12.46
CA PRO A 14 11.06 8.27 -13.58
C PRO A 14 10.64 6.80 -13.51
N ILE A 15 10.07 6.27 -14.59
CA ILE A 15 9.48 4.92 -14.64
C ILE A 15 10.50 3.87 -14.15
N GLY A 16 11.77 3.99 -14.54
CA GLY A 16 12.83 3.08 -14.11
C GLY A 16 13.18 3.16 -12.62
N VAL A 17 12.92 4.28 -11.94
CA VAL A 17 13.04 4.38 -10.48
C VAL A 17 11.81 3.77 -9.82
N LEU A 18 10.61 4.12 -10.30
CA LEU A 18 9.35 3.59 -9.78
C LEU A 18 9.33 2.05 -9.84
N GLY A 19 9.72 1.46 -10.98
CA GLY A 19 9.76 0.01 -11.15
C GLY A 19 10.70 -0.70 -10.17
N ARG A 20 11.89 -0.13 -9.89
CA ARG A 20 12.83 -0.68 -8.91
C ARG A 20 12.29 -0.60 -7.48
N VAL A 21 11.70 0.53 -7.11
CA VAL A 21 11.08 0.71 -5.79
C VAL A 21 9.87 -0.22 -5.64
N TYR A 22 9.09 -0.40 -6.70
CA TYR A 22 7.95 -1.31 -6.74
C TYR A 22 8.37 -2.76 -6.57
N ALA A 23 9.37 -3.23 -7.32
CA ALA A 23 9.91 -4.58 -7.16
C ALA A 23 10.44 -4.83 -5.73
N ALA A 24 11.14 -3.85 -5.15
CA ALA A 24 11.61 -3.95 -3.76
C ALA A 24 10.44 -3.95 -2.76
N GLY A 25 9.42 -3.13 -3.00
CA GLY A 25 8.19 -3.07 -2.21
C GLY A 25 7.44 -4.40 -2.20
N LEU A 26 7.37 -5.09 -3.35
CA LEU A 26 6.77 -6.42 -3.46
C LEU A 26 7.49 -7.50 -2.64
N VAL A 27 8.76 -7.30 -2.28
CA VAL A 27 9.51 -8.24 -1.44
C VAL A 27 9.41 -7.84 0.03
N VAL A 28 9.62 -6.56 0.33
CA VAL A 28 9.60 -6.05 1.71
C VAL A 28 8.21 -6.16 2.34
N ASN A 29 7.14 -6.00 1.55
CA ASN A 29 5.77 -6.03 2.03
C ASN A 29 5.12 -7.42 1.98
N LEU A 30 5.87 -8.51 1.74
CA LEU A 30 5.33 -9.88 1.80
C LEU A 30 4.54 -10.19 3.07
N PRO A 31 4.87 -9.67 4.27
CA PRO A 31 4.04 -9.85 5.46
C PRO A 31 2.60 -9.30 5.31
N ILE A 32 2.40 -8.23 4.54
CA ILE A 32 1.06 -7.71 4.21
C ILE A 32 0.30 -8.74 3.37
N LEU A 33 0.96 -9.33 2.36
CA LEU A 33 0.34 -10.36 1.52
C LEU A 33 -0.02 -11.61 2.35
N ALA A 34 0.88 -12.07 3.21
CA ALA A 34 0.64 -13.22 4.08
C ALA A 34 -0.58 -13.00 4.99
N LEU A 35 -0.71 -11.79 5.55
CA LEU A 35 -1.86 -11.43 6.35
C LEU A 35 -3.15 -11.36 5.50
N LEU A 36 -3.10 -10.72 4.33
CA LEU A 36 -4.26 -10.64 3.42
C LEU A 36 -4.73 -12.02 2.92
N LEU A 37 -3.83 -13.00 2.82
CA LEU A 37 -4.14 -14.39 2.48
C LEU A 37 -4.69 -15.20 3.67
N THR A 38 -4.86 -14.59 4.84
CA THR A 38 -5.47 -15.25 6.00
C THR A 38 -7.00 -15.15 5.92
N PRO A 39 -7.74 -16.26 5.78
CA PRO A 39 -9.21 -16.22 5.61
C PRO A 39 -9.95 -15.60 6.80
N GLN A 40 -9.34 -15.65 7.99
CA GLN A 40 -9.88 -15.16 9.26
C GLN A 40 -10.17 -13.65 9.28
N ILE A 41 -9.66 -12.89 8.30
CA ILE A 41 -9.98 -11.47 8.11
C ILE A 41 -11.45 -11.27 7.72
N ARG A 42 -12.14 -12.32 7.26
CA ARG A 42 -13.54 -12.25 6.83
C ARG A 42 -14.48 -12.64 7.96
N SER A 43 -15.43 -11.74 8.25
CA SER A 43 -16.44 -11.89 9.32
C SER A 43 -17.30 -13.16 9.21
N ARG A 44 -17.38 -13.79 8.04
CA ARG A 44 -18.14 -15.03 7.82
C ARG A 44 -17.35 -16.31 8.08
N VAL A 45 -16.02 -16.21 8.24
CA VAL A 45 -15.10 -17.35 8.40
C VAL A 45 -14.36 -17.30 9.73
N GLY A 46 -14.26 -16.13 10.38
CA GLY A 46 -13.58 -15.93 11.66
C GLY A 46 -14.46 -15.26 12.71
N SER A 47 -13.97 -15.23 13.96
CA SER A 47 -14.61 -14.48 15.04
C SER A 47 -14.43 -12.97 14.87
N GLU A 48 -15.33 -12.16 15.43
CA GLU A 48 -15.20 -10.69 15.43
C GLU A 48 -13.86 -10.24 16.06
N ALA A 49 -13.42 -10.95 17.10
CA ALA A 49 -12.14 -10.72 17.75
C ALA A 49 -10.96 -10.96 16.79
N THR A 50 -10.98 -12.04 16.01
CA THR A 50 -9.91 -12.31 15.03
C THR A 50 -9.90 -11.27 13.92
N MET A 51 -11.08 -10.86 13.43
CA MET A 51 -11.20 -9.80 12.43
C MET A 51 -10.59 -8.48 12.94
N ALA A 52 -10.89 -8.09 14.18
CA ALA A 52 -10.33 -6.88 14.79
C ALA A 52 -8.79 -6.96 14.92
N VAL A 53 -8.27 -8.09 15.42
CA VAL A 53 -6.82 -8.32 15.55
C VAL A 53 -6.12 -8.22 14.19
N SER A 54 -6.67 -8.88 13.16
CA SER A 54 -6.09 -8.84 11.82
C SER A 54 -6.17 -7.45 11.18
N ALA A 55 -7.25 -6.70 11.41
CA ALA A 55 -7.36 -5.33 10.93
C ALA A 55 -6.30 -4.41 11.58
N VAL A 56 -6.10 -4.54 12.89
CA VAL A 56 -5.05 -3.80 13.61
C VAL A 56 -3.66 -4.20 13.13
N ALA A 57 -3.41 -5.50 12.93
CA ALA A 57 -2.14 -5.98 12.38
C ALA A 57 -1.89 -5.45 10.97
N LEU A 58 -2.91 -5.43 10.11
CA LEU A 58 -2.81 -4.88 8.75
C LEU A 58 -2.50 -3.39 8.78
N LEU A 59 -3.18 -2.62 9.64
CA LEU A 59 -2.90 -1.21 9.84
C LEU A 59 -1.45 -1.00 10.29
N GLY A 60 -0.98 -1.77 11.27
CA GLY A 60 0.40 -1.71 11.76
C GLY A 60 1.42 -1.99 10.66
N LEU A 61 1.17 -3.01 9.82
CA LEU A 61 2.04 -3.32 8.68
C LEU A 61 2.04 -2.23 7.62
N VAL A 62 0.88 -1.64 7.30
CA VAL A 62 0.78 -0.53 6.34
C VAL A 62 1.51 0.71 6.87
N VAL A 63 1.34 1.04 8.15
CA VAL A 63 2.07 2.14 8.81
C VAL A 63 3.57 1.89 8.76
N ALA A 64 4.02 0.67 9.08
CA ALA A 64 5.42 0.29 8.97
C ALA A 64 5.92 0.45 7.53
N ALA A 65 5.18 -0.02 6.53
CA ALA A 65 5.52 0.12 5.13
C ALA A 65 5.69 1.59 4.73
N VAL A 66 4.78 2.48 5.14
CA VAL A 66 4.89 3.94 4.89
C VAL A 66 6.12 4.54 5.57
N VAL A 67 6.40 4.15 6.82
CA VAL A 67 7.54 4.66 7.60
C VAL A 67 8.88 4.22 7.01
N PHE A 68 8.97 2.99 6.49
CA PHE A 68 10.19 2.42 5.92
C PHE A 68 10.34 2.64 4.41
N ALA A 69 9.27 3.04 3.71
CA ALA A 69 9.28 3.31 2.28
C ALA A 69 10.43 4.24 1.81
N PRO A 70 10.80 5.32 2.52
CA PRO A 70 11.94 6.15 2.14
C PRO A 70 13.27 5.41 2.14
N GLU A 71 13.50 4.51 3.11
CA GLU A 71 14.73 3.72 3.20
C GLU A 71 14.79 2.65 2.12
N VAL A 72 13.67 1.97 1.86
CA VAL A 72 13.57 1.00 0.74
C VAL A 72 13.90 1.70 -0.58
N SER A 73 13.29 2.87 -0.82
CA SER A 73 13.56 3.69 -2.00
C SER A 73 15.02 4.12 -2.09
N ALA A 74 15.61 4.60 -0.99
CA ALA A 74 17.00 5.05 -0.98
C ALA A 74 18.02 3.92 -1.16
N ARG A 75 17.67 2.68 -0.81
CA ARG A 75 18.50 1.50 -1.04
C ARG A 75 18.54 1.08 -2.52
N VAL A 76 17.40 1.14 -3.21
CA VAL A 76 17.27 0.63 -4.59
C VAL A 76 17.35 1.72 -5.68
N ALA A 77 17.16 2.97 -5.28
CA ALA A 77 17.25 4.15 -6.13
C ALA A 77 17.94 5.33 -5.38
N PRO A 78 19.23 5.16 -5.00
CA PRO A 78 19.98 6.23 -4.35
C PRO A 78 20.07 7.48 -5.25
N ALA A 79 20.23 8.65 -4.63
CA ALA A 79 20.37 9.93 -5.32
C ALA A 79 21.35 10.85 -4.57
N GLY A 80 22.64 10.55 -4.72
CA GLY A 80 23.71 11.30 -4.07
C GLY A 80 23.67 11.26 -2.53
N ALA A 81 24.38 12.18 -1.89
CA ALA A 81 24.53 12.21 -0.44
C ALA A 81 23.23 12.49 0.33
N ARG A 82 22.25 13.13 -0.33
CA ARG A 82 20.96 13.50 0.29
C ARG A 82 20.00 12.32 0.35
N TRP A 83 19.93 11.46 -0.68
CA TRP A 83 19.01 10.33 -0.70
C TRP A 83 19.78 9.00 -0.69
N ARG A 84 20.19 8.57 0.50
CA ARG A 84 20.91 7.32 0.76
C ARG A 84 20.30 6.56 1.93
N PHE A 85 20.47 5.24 1.92
CA PHE A 85 20.07 4.36 3.01
C PHE A 85 20.69 4.81 4.34
N GLY A 86 19.90 4.78 5.41
CA GLY A 86 20.26 5.28 6.75
C GLY A 86 20.07 6.80 6.93
N GLY A 87 19.92 7.56 5.83
CA GLY A 87 19.73 9.02 5.86
C GLY A 87 18.37 9.49 5.33
N ALA A 88 17.65 8.65 4.59
CA ALA A 88 16.43 9.03 3.88
C ALA A 88 15.31 9.47 4.85
N ARG A 89 15.12 8.76 5.97
CA ARG A 89 14.14 9.18 6.99
C ARG A 89 14.48 10.51 7.64
N ALA A 90 15.77 10.82 7.82
CA ALA A 90 16.18 12.12 8.33
C ALA A 90 15.83 13.25 7.34
N GLN A 91 15.98 13.01 6.03
CA GLN A 91 15.54 13.95 5.00
C GLN A 91 14.02 14.12 4.98
N VAL A 92 13.25 13.05 5.14
CA VAL A 92 11.78 13.15 5.25
C VAL A 92 11.38 13.96 6.48
N ARG A 93 12.03 13.75 7.64
CA ARG A 93 11.80 14.60 8.83
C ARG A 93 12.20 16.05 8.61
N ALA A 94 13.26 16.31 7.86
CA ALA A 94 13.64 17.67 7.47
C ALA A 94 12.61 18.29 6.53
N LEU A 95 12.09 17.53 5.56
CA LEU A 95 11.00 17.95 4.67
C LEU A 95 9.74 18.29 5.46
N ILE A 96 9.33 17.45 6.41
CA ILE A 96 8.17 17.72 7.28
C ILE A 96 8.37 19.04 8.05
N ARG A 97 9.58 19.32 8.54
CA ARG A 97 9.86 20.58 9.25
C ARG A 97 9.84 21.80 8.33
N ARG A 98 10.32 21.65 7.09
CA ARG A 98 10.40 22.74 6.11
C ARG A 98 9.06 23.03 5.44
N ASP A 99 8.34 21.98 5.06
CA ASP A 99 7.13 22.07 4.22
C ASP A 99 6.15 20.94 4.59
N ARG A 100 5.43 21.15 5.69
CA ARG A 100 4.38 20.22 6.17
C ARG A 100 3.29 20.01 5.13
N ARG A 101 2.96 21.05 4.36
CA ARG A 101 1.88 21.00 3.37
C ARG A 101 2.24 20.07 2.22
N ALA A 102 3.46 20.15 1.69
CA ALA A 102 3.91 19.23 0.65
C ALA A 102 3.93 17.77 1.13
N TYR A 103 4.38 17.53 2.37
CA TYR A 103 4.30 16.20 2.96
C TYR A 103 2.86 15.70 3.09
N ALA A 104 1.95 16.54 3.61
CA ALA A 104 0.54 16.19 3.78
C ALA A 104 -0.14 15.87 2.44
N TRP A 105 0.19 16.59 1.37
CA TRP A 105 -0.29 16.27 0.02
C TRP A 105 0.23 14.92 -0.48
N CYS A 106 1.51 14.65 -0.32
CA CYS A 106 2.10 13.36 -0.72
C CYS A 106 1.48 12.20 0.08
N LEU A 107 1.22 12.40 1.37
CA LEU A 107 0.49 11.43 2.19
C LEU A 107 -0.98 11.30 1.74
N GLY A 108 -1.62 12.40 1.37
CA GLY A 108 -2.97 12.40 0.79
C GLY A 108 -3.05 11.60 -0.52
N GLU A 109 -2.08 11.77 -1.42
CA GLU A 109 -1.95 10.96 -2.65
C GLU A 109 -1.88 9.46 -2.30
N PHE A 110 -1.06 9.09 -1.31
CA PHE A 110 -0.97 7.70 -0.83
C PHE A 110 -2.30 7.19 -0.29
N VAL A 111 -2.99 7.96 0.56
CA VAL A 111 -4.28 7.58 1.14
C VAL A 111 -5.33 7.37 0.05
N VAL A 112 -5.40 8.26 -0.94
CA VAL A 112 -6.32 8.12 -2.09
C VAL A 112 -6.04 6.84 -2.86
N LEU A 113 -4.76 6.56 -3.17
CA LEU A 113 -4.37 5.32 -3.87
C LEU A 113 -4.65 4.07 -3.03
N TYR A 114 -4.49 4.14 -1.71
CA TYR A 114 -4.83 3.06 -0.81
C TYR A 114 -6.34 2.78 -0.77
N ILE A 115 -7.17 3.82 -0.71
CA ILE A 115 -8.62 3.68 -0.80
C ILE A 115 -9.02 3.08 -2.16
N ALA A 116 -8.38 3.52 -3.25
CA ALA A 116 -8.60 2.93 -4.57
C ALA A 116 -8.23 1.44 -4.62
N ALA A 117 -7.14 1.03 -3.94
CA ALA A 117 -6.76 -0.38 -3.81
C ALA A 117 -7.84 -1.21 -3.11
N GLN A 118 -8.42 -0.67 -2.03
CA GLN A 118 -9.53 -1.31 -1.31
C GLN A 118 -10.79 -1.39 -2.19
N GLY A 119 -11.10 -0.31 -2.92
CA GLY A 119 -12.20 -0.28 -3.87
C GLY A 119 -12.06 -1.34 -4.96
N LEU A 120 -10.87 -1.48 -5.54
CA LEU A 120 -10.59 -2.51 -6.56
C LEU A 120 -10.72 -3.92 -5.97
N GLY A 121 -10.21 -4.14 -4.75
CA GLY A 121 -10.45 -5.38 -4.02
C GLY A 121 -11.94 -5.68 -3.82
N GLY A 122 -12.75 -4.66 -3.53
CA GLY A 122 -14.21 -4.76 -3.45
C GLY A 122 -14.85 -5.17 -4.78
N VAL A 123 -14.46 -4.53 -5.88
CA VAL A 123 -14.95 -4.86 -7.24
C VAL A 123 -14.61 -6.30 -7.62
N ILE A 124 -13.37 -6.74 -7.41
CA ILE A 124 -12.97 -8.12 -7.66
C ILE A 124 -13.76 -9.09 -6.78
N GLY A 125 -13.95 -8.77 -5.50
CA GLY A 125 -14.77 -9.60 -4.60
C GLY A 125 -16.24 -9.67 -5.01
N TRP A 126 -16.76 -8.66 -5.70
CA TRP A 126 -18.10 -8.68 -6.27
C TRP A 126 -18.19 -9.53 -7.55
N MET A 127 -17.21 -9.42 -8.44
CA MET A 127 -17.16 -10.20 -9.69
C MET A 127 -16.80 -11.67 -9.46
N MET A 128 -15.93 -11.94 -8.48
CA MET A 128 -15.43 -13.26 -8.10
C MET A 128 -15.64 -13.46 -6.60
N PRO A 129 -16.87 -13.78 -6.16
CA PRO A 129 -17.15 -13.96 -4.75
C PRO A 129 -16.27 -15.06 -4.15
N PRO A 130 -15.53 -14.78 -3.05
CA PRO A 130 -14.75 -15.80 -2.36
C PRO A 130 -15.62 -16.70 -1.47
N ILE A 131 -16.86 -16.28 -1.21
CA ILE A 131 -17.83 -17.01 -0.38
C ILE A 131 -19.20 -16.90 -1.04
N TRP A 132 -19.91 -18.01 -1.19
CA TRP A 132 -21.31 -18.04 -1.60
C TRP A 132 -22.12 -19.08 -0.82
N SER A 133 -23.44 -19.01 -0.95
CA SER A 133 -24.36 -19.95 -0.30
C SER A 133 -24.22 -21.33 -0.91
N ASN A 134 -23.98 -22.35 -0.09
CA ASN A 134 -23.97 -23.73 -0.56
C ASN A 134 -25.39 -24.18 -0.91
N ALA A 135 -25.60 -24.68 -2.13
CA ALA A 135 -26.90 -25.13 -2.62
C ALA A 135 -27.39 -26.40 -1.90
N ASP A 136 -26.46 -27.21 -1.37
CA ASP A 136 -26.77 -28.45 -0.66
C ASP A 136 -27.08 -28.22 0.82
N PHE A 137 -26.95 -26.97 1.29
CA PHE A 137 -27.29 -26.62 2.66
C PHE A 137 -28.80 -26.78 2.89
N GLY A 138 -29.16 -27.74 3.74
CA GLY A 138 -30.55 -28.08 4.08
C GLY A 138 -31.05 -29.39 3.45
N SER A 139 -30.36 -29.89 2.41
CA SER A 139 -30.59 -31.23 1.85
C SER A 139 -29.57 -32.25 2.34
N ASP A 140 -28.33 -31.84 2.60
CA ASP A 140 -27.28 -32.65 3.21
C ASP A 140 -26.96 -32.15 4.64
N PRO A 141 -27.12 -32.98 5.69
CA PRO A 141 -26.73 -32.64 7.06
C PRO A 141 -25.24 -32.34 7.25
N ALA A 142 -24.38 -32.80 6.35
CA ALA A 142 -22.94 -32.56 6.38
C ALA A 142 -22.51 -31.28 5.63
N ALA A 143 -23.39 -30.69 4.81
CA ALA A 143 -23.07 -29.52 4.02
C ALA A 143 -23.00 -28.25 4.89
N GLY A 144 -21.88 -27.54 4.82
CA GLY A 144 -21.73 -26.22 5.45
C GLY A 144 -22.58 -25.15 4.74
N ARG A 145 -23.10 -24.16 5.48
CA ARG A 145 -23.93 -23.07 4.94
C ARG A 145 -23.24 -22.22 3.87
N TRP A 146 -21.93 -22.07 3.98
CA TRP A 146 -21.11 -21.22 3.13
C TRP A 146 -20.02 -22.05 2.48
N GLU A 147 -19.88 -21.90 1.17
CA GLU A 147 -18.78 -22.49 0.41
C GLU A 147 -17.67 -21.46 0.23
N PHE A 148 -16.43 -21.84 0.50
CA PHE A 148 -15.28 -20.93 0.44
C PHE A 148 -14.36 -21.26 -0.74
N HIS A 149 -14.18 -20.28 -1.61
CA HIS A 149 -13.43 -20.37 -2.86
C HIS A 149 -12.07 -19.69 -2.70
N TYR A 150 -11.09 -20.49 -2.26
CA TYR A 150 -9.74 -20.01 -2.01
C TYR A 150 -9.09 -19.32 -3.22
N PRO A 151 -9.24 -19.78 -4.48
CA PRO A 151 -8.67 -19.08 -5.63
C PRO A 151 -9.21 -17.65 -5.80
N ASN A 152 -10.54 -17.47 -5.69
CA ASN A 152 -11.17 -16.15 -5.77
C ASN A 152 -10.70 -15.23 -4.64
N PHE A 153 -10.61 -15.78 -3.43
CA PHE A 153 -10.07 -15.10 -2.26
C PHE A 153 -8.61 -14.66 -2.47
N ALA A 154 -7.76 -15.56 -2.98
CA ALA A 154 -6.36 -15.28 -3.24
C ALA A 154 -6.18 -14.21 -4.32
N VAL A 155 -6.96 -14.25 -5.41
CA VAL A 155 -6.93 -13.21 -6.46
C VAL A 155 -7.29 -11.83 -5.89
N GLN A 156 -8.31 -11.76 -5.03
CA GLN A 156 -8.70 -10.53 -4.37
C GLN A 156 -7.56 -9.98 -3.48
N ALA A 157 -6.98 -10.84 -2.63
CA ALA A 157 -5.88 -10.47 -1.74
C ALA A 157 -4.62 -10.01 -2.49
N VAL A 158 -4.22 -10.74 -3.54
CA VAL A 158 -3.09 -10.40 -4.40
C VAL A 158 -3.32 -9.07 -5.11
N THR A 159 -4.55 -8.83 -5.61
CA THR A 159 -4.90 -7.57 -6.27
C THR A 159 -4.74 -6.37 -5.33
N ILE A 160 -5.29 -6.47 -4.11
CA ILE A 160 -5.13 -5.42 -3.09
C ILE A 160 -3.64 -5.21 -2.79
N TYR A 161 -2.89 -6.30 -2.64
CA TYR A 161 -1.46 -6.28 -2.32
C TYR A 161 -0.62 -5.54 -3.38
N VAL A 162 -0.78 -5.87 -4.66
CA VAL A 162 0.00 -5.25 -5.73
C VAL A 162 -0.29 -3.75 -5.84
N VAL A 163 -1.55 -3.33 -5.65
CA VAL A 163 -1.91 -1.91 -5.69
C VAL A 163 -1.40 -1.16 -4.46
N ILE A 164 -1.43 -1.74 -3.27
CA ILE A 164 -0.80 -1.15 -2.07
C ILE A 164 0.70 -0.95 -2.29
N CYS A 165 1.39 -1.94 -2.87
CA CYS A 165 2.81 -1.83 -3.19
C CYS A 165 3.08 -0.71 -4.21
N LEU A 166 2.21 -0.55 -5.21
CA LEU A 166 2.30 0.53 -6.18
C LEU A 166 2.11 1.90 -5.50
N ALA A 167 1.09 2.04 -4.66
CA ALA A 167 0.82 3.25 -3.88
C ALA A 167 2.01 3.63 -2.98
N GLY A 168 2.58 2.66 -2.25
CA GLY A 168 3.76 2.88 -1.42
C GLY A 168 5.00 3.28 -2.22
N SER A 169 5.16 2.73 -3.42
CA SER A 169 6.26 3.05 -4.33
C SER A 169 6.11 4.46 -4.91
N TRP A 170 4.89 4.82 -5.30
CA TRP A 170 4.55 6.19 -5.72
C TRP A 170 4.89 7.19 -4.61
N TYR A 171 4.40 6.94 -3.40
CA TYR A 171 4.68 7.75 -2.21
C TYR A 171 6.18 7.94 -1.97
N ALA A 172 6.96 6.85 -1.97
CA ALA A 172 8.39 6.90 -1.73
C ALA A 172 9.14 7.71 -2.80
N CYS A 173 8.73 7.58 -4.06
CA CYS A 173 9.29 8.33 -5.18
C CYS A 173 8.96 9.82 -5.12
N ARG A 174 7.73 10.16 -4.73
CA ARG A 174 7.31 11.56 -4.53
C ARG A 174 8.06 12.23 -3.38
N LEU A 175 8.24 11.52 -2.26
CA LEU A 175 9.09 12.00 -1.17
C LEU A 175 10.55 12.21 -1.61
N ARG A 176 11.09 11.28 -2.39
CA ARG A 176 12.43 11.40 -2.97
C ARG A 176 12.55 12.65 -3.83
N GLN A 177 11.59 12.90 -4.71
CA GLN A 177 11.57 14.10 -5.57
C GLN A 177 11.48 15.38 -4.74
N LEU A 178 10.58 15.45 -3.75
CA LEU A 178 10.42 16.62 -2.87
C LEU A 178 11.68 16.92 -2.03
N ALA A 179 12.39 15.87 -1.60
CA ALA A 179 13.65 16.01 -0.88
C ALA A 179 14.80 16.52 -1.78
N LEU A 180 14.80 16.15 -3.06
CA LEU A 180 15.82 16.53 -4.04
C LEU A 180 15.54 17.87 -4.74
N SER A 181 14.27 18.25 -4.94
CA SER A 181 13.89 19.53 -5.56
C SER A 181 14.09 20.73 -4.66
N GLY A 182 14.28 20.51 -3.36
CA GLY A 182 14.62 21.54 -2.39
C GLY A 182 16.00 22.18 -2.55
N THR A 183 16.59 22.15 -3.75
CA THR A 183 17.98 22.55 -4.05
C THR A 183 18.09 23.58 -5.17
N ASP A 184 17.06 23.77 -6.00
CA ASP A 184 17.13 24.71 -7.14
C ASP A 184 16.87 26.19 -6.76
N ASP A 185 16.54 26.46 -5.48
CA ASP A 185 16.28 27.82 -4.97
C ASP A 185 17.46 28.40 -4.15
N ARG A 186 18.70 27.96 -4.38
CA ARG A 186 19.91 28.53 -3.76
C ARG A 186 21.03 28.77 -4.74
#